data_AF-A0A8T4PHH7-F1
#
_entry.id   AF-A0A8T4PHH7-F1
#
_cell.length_a   1.000
_cell.length_b   1.000
_cell.length_c   1.000
_cell.angle_alpha   90.00
_cell.angle_beta   90.00
_cell.angle_gamma   90.00
#
_symmetry.space_group_name_H-M   'P 1'
#
loop_
_entity.id
_entity.type
_entity.pdbx_description
1 polymer ?
#
loop_
_entity_poly.entity_id
_entity_poly.type
_entity_poly.pdbx_seq_one_letter_code
_entity_poly.pdbx_strand_id
1 'polypeptide(L)' 'MAEYKCFNCNKKVSQDYLRKRVRCPYCGSKMLFKPRSVATKVKSR' A
#
# COMPACT_ATOMS: atom_id res chain seq x y z
N MET A 1 -8.28 2.99 -9.15
CA MET A 1 -7.89 3.58 -7.84
C MET A 1 -6.69 2.81 -7.30
N ALA A 2 -5.60 3.48 -6.93
CA ALA A 2 -4.45 2.80 -6.34
C ALA A 2 -4.71 2.55 -4.86
N GLU A 3 -4.84 1.27 -4.47
CA GLU A 3 -4.79 0.87 -3.06
C GLU A 3 -3.34 0.90 -2.58
N TYR A 4 -3.11 1.39 -1.37
CA TYR A 4 -1.80 1.35 -0.71
C TYR A 4 -1.88 0.47 0.54
N LYS A 5 -0.80 -0.15 0.96
CA LYS A 5 -0.72 -0.89 2.22
C LYS A 5 0.27 -0.21 3.17
N CYS A 6 -0.10 -0.04 4.45
CA CYS A 6 0.86 0.37 5.51
C CYS A 6 1.84 -0.77 5.76
N PHE A 7 3.14 -0.47 5.77
CA PHE A 7 4.18 -1.45 6.08
C PHE A 7 4.06 -2.01 7.51
N ASN A 8 3.56 -1.20 8.45
CA ASN A 8 3.51 -1.58 9.87
C ASN A 8 2.22 -2.32 10.28
N CYS A 9 1.05 -1.91 9.75
CA CYS A 9 -0.22 -2.55 10.11
C CYS A 9 -0.82 -3.42 9.00
N ASN A 10 -0.18 -3.50 7.83
CA ASN A 10 -0.64 -4.24 6.64
C ASN A 10 -2.06 -3.90 6.15
N LYS A 11 -2.71 -2.90 6.77
CA LYS A 11 -4.05 -2.44 6.38
C LYS A 11 -3.98 -1.74 5.04
N LYS A 12 -5.03 -1.98 4.25
CA LYS A 12 -5.26 -1.29 2.99
C LYS A 12 -5.70 0.15 3.30
N VAL A 13 -5.11 1.09 2.59
CA VAL A 13 -5.38 2.53 2.66
C VAL A 13 -5.81 2.96 1.25
N SER A 14 -6.99 3.56 1.15
CA SER A 14 -7.44 4.14 -0.11
C SER A 14 -6.73 5.46 -0.40
N GLN A 15 -6.66 5.80 -1.69
CA GLN A 15 -5.95 6.98 -2.19
C GLN A 15 -6.55 8.30 -1.71
N ASP A 16 -7.80 8.29 -1.25
CA ASP A 16 -8.51 9.46 -0.70
C ASP A 16 -7.86 9.97 0.59
N TYR A 17 -7.31 9.07 1.42
CA TYR A 17 -6.64 9.43 2.67
C TYR A 17 -5.21 9.97 2.45
N LEU A 18 -4.62 9.72 1.28
CA LEU A 18 -3.26 10.13 0.93
C LEU A 18 -3.15 11.57 0.42
N ARG A 19 -4.25 12.17 -0.04
CA ARG A 19 -4.24 13.52 -0.63
C ARG A 19 -3.81 14.62 0.33
N LYS A 20 -4.09 14.49 1.63
CA LYS A 20 -3.83 15.55 2.64
C LYS A 20 -2.52 15.37 3.39
N ARG A 21 -2.11 14.14 3.74
CA ARG A 21 -0.82 13.80 4.36
C ARG A 21 -0.50 12.33 4.08
N VAL A 22 0.77 12.01 3.80
CA VAL A 22 1.25 10.62 3.66
C VAL A 22 1.44 10.00 5.05
N ARG A 23 0.33 9.78 5.75
CA ARG A 23 0.30 9.17 7.07
C ARG A 23 -0.81 8.14 7.09
N CYS A 24 -0.49 6.89 7.43
CA CYS A 24 -1.53 5.88 7.52
C CYS A 24 -2.47 6.20 8.70
N PRO A 25 -3.80 6.23 8.48
CA PRO A 25 -4.78 6.59 9.51
C PRO A 25 -4.84 5.62 10.69
N TYR A 26 -4.26 4.42 10.56
CA TYR A 26 -4.32 3.37 11.59
C TYR A 26 -3.04 3.22 12.42
N CYS A 27 -1.88 3.40 11.80
CA CYS A 27 -0.57 3.12 12.39
C CYS A 27 0.25 4.41 12.61
N GLY A 28 -0.18 5.56 12.08
CA GLY A 28 0.55 6.83 12.16
C GLY A 28 1.89 6.86 11.42
N SER A 29 2.31 5.74 10.82
CA SER A 29 3.57 5.59 10.10
C SER A 29 3.50 6.15 8.68
N LYS A 30 4.66 6.50 8.14
CA LYS A 30 4.84 7.18 6.85
C LYS A 30 5.18 6.23 5.69
N MET A 31 5.32 4.92 5.95
CA MET A 31 5.69 3.93 4.93
C MET A 31 4.45 3.23 4.35
N LEU A 32 4.10 3.61 3.10
CA LEU A 32 3.02 3.04 2.31
C LEU A 32 3.58 2.46 1.02
N PHE A 33 3.19 1.23 0.67
CA PHE A 33 3.60 0.58 -0.59
C PHE A 33 2.38 0.21 -1.43
N LYS A 34 2.56 0.22 -2.76
CA LYS A 34 1.54 -0.24 -3.69
C LYS A 34 1.62 -1.78 -3.79
N PRO A 35 0.59 -2.52 -3.36
CA PRO A 35 0.58 -3.96 -3.52
C PRO A 35 0.51 -4.32 -5.02
N ARG A 36 1.13 -5.44 -5.39
CA ARG A 36 0.94 -6.01 -6.74
C ARG A 36 -0.50 -6.53 -6.85
N SER A 37 -1.14 -6.22 -7.97
CA SER A 37 -2.48 -6.73 -8.30
C SER A 37 -2.44 -8.10 -8.99
N VAL A 38 -1.35 -8.40 -9.70
CA VAL A 38 -1.22 -9.63 -10.51
C VAL A 38 0.11 -10.31 -10.18
N ALA A 39 0.05 -11.62 -9.97
CA ALA A 39 1.25 -12.45 -9.83
C ALA A 39 1.87 -12.70 -11.20
N THR A 40 3.13 -12.27 -11.39
CA THR A 40 3.88 -12.55 -12.62
C THR A 40 4.36 -13.99 -12.59
N LYS A 41 3.98 -14.80 -13.59
CA LYS A 41 4.53 -16.14 -13.78
C LYS A 41 5.91 -16.02 -14.44
N VAL A 42 6.95 -16.41 -13.72
CA VAL A 42 8.34 -16.41 -14.22
C VAL A 42 8.74 -17.86 -14.48
N LYS A 43 9.33 -18.15 -15.65
CA LYS A 43 9.89 -19.47 -15.95
C LYS A 43 11.20 -19.63 -15.17
N SER A 44 11.35 -20.73 -14.43
CA SER A 44 12.64 -21.09 -13.85
C SER A 44 13.59 -21.48 -14.99
N ARG A 45 14.79 -20.92 -15.01
CA ARG A 45 15.83 -21.25 -15.98
C ARG A 45 16.78 -22.29 -15.40
#